data_AF-A0A519K2W6-F1
#
_entry.id   AF-A0A519K2W6-F1
#
_cell.length_a   1.000
_cell.length_b   1.000
_cell.length_c   1.000
_cell.angle_alpha   90.00
_cell.angle_beta   90.00
_cell.angle_gamma   90.00
#
_symmetry.space_group_name_H-M   'P 1'
#
loop_
_entity.id
_entity.type
_entity.pdbx_description
1 polymer ?
#
loop_
_entity_poly.entity_id
_entity_poly.type
_entity_poly.pdbx_seq_one_letter_code
_entity_poly.pdbx_strand_id
1 'polypeptide(L)'
;MVQSASPAPQALDGAWRVDLTSNPSEPYFKAMRLALAPDGSVTGDFYDSAIEAGRWKAQNGRLCVSFRTTDGAGPYHTAACLNGDRIDGQTWAEHRSFVFVWTAGRN
;
A
#
# COMPACT_ATOMS: atom_id res chain seq x y z
N MET A 1 13.18 -28.79 9.40
CA MET A 1 12.80 -27.36 9.49
C MET A 1 12.49 -26.88 8.09
N VAL A 2 11.22 -26.59 7.79
CA VAL A 2 10.84 -26.06 6.46
C VAL A 2 11.13 -24.57 6.49
N GLN A 3 12.16 -24.15 5.76
CA GLN A 3 12.53 -22.74 5.65
C GLN A 3 11.53 -22.12 4.66
N SER A 4 10.51 -21.43 5.17
CA SER A 4 9.61 -20.64 4.32
C SER A 4 10.43 -19.55 3.66
N ALA A 5 10.57 -19.60 2.33
CA ALA A 5 11.19 -18.53 1.57
C ALA A 5 10.48 -17.22 1.89
N SER A 6 11.25 -16.15 2.16
CA SER A 6 10.66 -14.82 2.33
C SER A 6 9.92 -14.45 1.03
N PRO A 7 8.73 -13.83 1.10
CA PRO A 7 8.00 -13.46 -0.10
C PRO A 7 8.88 -12.59 -0.98
N ALA A 8 9.00 -12.95 -2.25
CA ALA A 8 9.78 -12.19 -3.20
C ALA A 8 9.14 -10.79 -3.37
N PRO A 9 9.93 -9.69 -3.44
CA PRO A 9 9.39 -8.33 -3.57
C PRO A 9 8.40 -8.17 -4.73
N GLN A 10 8.59 -8.95 -5.79
CA GLN A 10 7.73 -9.02 -6.97
C GLN A 10 6.26 -9.34 -6.63
N ALA A 11 5.98 -9.94 -5.47
CA ALA A 11 4.61 -10.25 -5.06
C ALA A 11 3.78 -8.98 -4.76
N LEU A 12 4.41 -7.90 -4.27
CA LEU A 12 3.74 -6.59 -4.07
C LEU A 12 3.83 -5.67 -5.29
N ASP A 13 4.71 -5.98 -6.23
CA ASP A 13 5.00 -5.13 -7.38
C ASP A 13 3.82 -5.06 -8.37
N GLY A 14 3.65 -3.92 -9.02
CA GLY A 14 2.66 -3.69 -10.08
C GLY A 14 1.37 -2.99 -9.63
N ALA A 15 0.31 -3.20 -10.40
CA ALA A 15 -0.97 -2.53 -10.24
C ALA A 15 -1.94 -3.28 -9.32
N TRP A 16 -2.72 -2.50 -8.58
CA TRP A 16 -3.69 -2.93 -7.59
C TRP A 16 -4.95 -2.05 -7.65
N ARG A 17 -6.12 -2.65 -7.42
CA ARG A 17 -7.37 -1.93 -7.19
C ARG A 17 -7.64 -1.86 -5.70
N VAL A 18 -7.56 -0.65 -5.15
CA VAL A 18 -7.80 -0.33 -3.75
C VAL A 18 -9.29 -0.13 -3.53
N ASP A 19 -9.83 -0.79 -2.53
CA ASP A 19 -11.18 -0.58 -2.04
C ASP A 19 -11.15 0.41 -0.87
N LEU A 20 -11.73 1.58 -1.10
CA LEU A 20 -11.90 2.68 -0.15
C LEU A 20 -13.37 2.87 0.23
N THR A 21 -14.20 1.84 0.08
CA THR A 21 -15.63 1.89 0.37
C THR A 21 -15.88 2.04 1.87
N SER A 22 -16.45 3.18 2.28
CA SER A 22 -16.91 3.41 3.66
C SER A 22 -18.41 3.15 3.83
N ASN A 23 -19.19 3.33 2.76
CA ASN A 23 -20.61 3.00 2.68
C ASN A 23 -20.79 1.85 1.68
N PRO A 24 -21.26 0.65 2.09
CA PRO A 24 -21.45 -0.48 1.19
C PRO A 24 -22.36 -0.23 -0.01
N SER A 25 -23.23 0.78 0.06
CA SER A 25 -24.12 1.16 -1.05
C SER A 25 -23.44 2.07 -2.08
N GLU A 26 -22.25 2.58 -1.77
CA GLU A 26 -21.49 3.53 -2.60
C GLU A 26 -20.05 3.03 -2.76
N PRO A 27 -19.82 2.01 -3.62
CA PRO A 27 -18.49 1.45 -3.82
C PRO A 27 -17.51 2.51 -4.31
N TYR A 28 -16.33 2.54 -3.68
CA TYR A 28 -15.31 3.55 -3.97
C TYR A 28 -13.95 2.90 -4.19
N PHE A 29 -13.56 2.74 -5.47
CA PHE A 29 -12.32 2.09 -5.85
C PHE A 29 -11.31 3.06 -6.44
N LYS A 30 -10.03 2.85 -6.15
CA LYS A 30 -8.91 3.65 -6.67
C LYS A 30 -7.76 2.79 -7.16
N ALA A 31 -6.99 3.34 -8.08
CA ALA A 31 -5.78 2.69 -8.57
C ALA A 31 -4.63 2.91 -7.58
N MET A 32 -3.81 1.88 -7.45
CA MET A 32 -2.49 1.94 -6.83
C MET A 32 -1.51 1.20 -7.72
N ARG A 33 -0.32 1.77 -7.91
CA ARG A 33 0.79 1.12 -8.60
C ARG A 33 2.03 1.22 -7.73
N LEU A 34 2.60 0.07 -7.43
CA LEU A 34 3.82 -0.05 -6.64
C LEU A 34 4.96 -0.51 -7.56
N ALA A 35 6.11 0.14 -7.45
CA ALA A 35 7.36 -0.29 -8.04
C ALA A 35 8.39 -0.47 -6.90
N LEU A 36 8.74 -1.72 -6.59
CA LEU A 36 9.68 -2.08 -5.51
C LEU A 36 11.08 -2.28 -6.07
N ALA A 37 12.01 -1.39 -5.69
CA ALA A 37 13.41 -1.49 -6.13
C ALA A 37 14.25 -2.37 -5.18
N PRO A 38 15.34 -3.02 -5.65
CA PRO A 38 16.19 -3.87 -4.82
C PRO A 38 16.84 -3.17 -3.61
N ASP A 39 16.95 -1.85 -3.63
CA ASP A 39 17.52 -1.03 -2.55
C ASP A 39 16.55 -0.76 -1.39
N GLY A 40 15.32 -1.30 -1.46
CA GLY A 40 14.30 -1.10 -0.45
C GLY A 40 13.40 0.12 -0.71
N SER A 41 13.60 0.87 -1.79
CA SER A 41 12.73 1.99 -2.16
C SER A 41 11.45 1.55 -2.86
N VAL A 42 10.39 2.33 -2.69
CA VAL A 42 9.10 2.17 -3.37
C VAL A 42 8.79 3.45 -4.11
N THR A 43 8.41 3.31 -5.38
CA THR A 43 7.90 4.41 -6.22
C THR A 43 6.56 4.01 -6.84
N GLY A 44 5.90 4.95 -7.51
CA GLY A 44 4.62 4.73 -8.17
C GLY A 44 3.58 5.75 -7.74
N ASP A 45 2.33 5.32 -7.66
CA ASP A 45 1.18 6.17 -7.36
C ASP A 45 0.16 5.46 -6.47
N PHE A 46 -0.51 6.22 -5.63
CA PHE A 46 -1.61 5.77 -4.79
C PHE A 46 -2.71 6.81 -4.85
N TYR A 47 -3.86 6.43 -5.41
CA TYR A 47 -5.00 7.33 -5.61
C TYR A 47 -4.55 8.65 -6.27
N ASP A 48 -4.10 8.52 -7.53
CA ASP A 48 -3.74 9.64 -8.42
C ASP A 48 -2.61 10.55 -7.89
N SER A 49 -1.97 10.18 -6.77
CA SER A 49 -0.91 10.93 -6.11
C SER A 49 0.40 10.16 -6.15
N ALA A 50 1.49 10.85 -6.49
CA ALA A 50 2.82 10.24 -6.55
C ALA A 50 3.28 9.77 -5.16
N ILE A 51 3.89 8.58 -5.11
CA ILE A 51 4.48 8.04 -3.90
C ILE A 51 5.77 8.80 -3.56
N GLU A 52 5.84 9.29 -2.32
CA GLU A 52 7.00 9.94 -1.74
C GLU A 52 7.62 9.11 -0.62
N ALA A 53 8.96 9.15 -0.53
CA ALA A 53 9.73 8.52 0.54
C ALA A 53 9.37 7.04 0.81
N GLY A 54 8.92 6.33 -0.24
CA GLY A 54 8.44 4.96 -0.10
C GLY A 54 9.53 3.96 0.26
N ARG A 55 9.19 3.00 1.12
CA ARG A 55 10.06 1.92 1.57
C ARG A 55 9.31 0.61 1.62
N TRP A 56 10.02 -0.48 1.34
CA TRP A 56 9.50 -1.83 1.55
C TRP A 56 10.46 -2.66 2.39
N LYS A 57 9.92 -3.70 3.03
CA LYS A 57 10.71 -4.70 3.75
C LYS A 57 10.01 -6.04 3.75
N ALA A 58 10.79 -7.10 3.58
CA ALA A 58 10.42 -8.45 3.98
C ALA A 58 11.03 -8.74 5.36
N GLN A 59 10.20 -8.87 6.40
CA GLN A 59 10.65 -9.15 7.77
C GLN A 59 9.54 -9.84 8.58
N ASN A 60 9.92 -10.72 9.50
CA ASN A 60 8.98 -11.44 10.39
C ASN A 60 7.86 -12.17 9.62
N GLY A 61 8.20 -12.77 8.47
CA GLY A 61 7.25 -13.48 7.62
C GLY A 61 6.27 -12.59 6.85
N ARG A 62 6.48 -11.26 6.84
CA ARG A 62 5.62 -10.29 6.17
C ARG A 62 6.39 -9.54 5.10
N LEU A 63 5.72 -9.23 3.99
CA LEU A 63 6.21 -8.29 2.98
C LEU A 63 5.31 -7.06 3.02
N CYS A 64 5.90 -5.90 3.34
CA CYS A 64 5.16 -4.67 3.58
C CYS A 64 5.80 -3.47 2.89
N VAL A 65 4.97 -2.45 2.62
CA VAL A 65 5.36 -1.12 2.16
C VAL A 65 4.93 -0.07 3.17
N SER A 66 5.66 1.03 3.21
CA SER A 66 5.22 2.28 3.81
C SER A 66 5.66 3.46 2.94
N PHE A 67 4.80 4.44 2.78
CA PHE A 67 5.07 5.61 1.95
C PHE A 67 4.22 6.80 2.35
N ARG A 68 4.51 7.95 1.76
CA ARG A 68 3.66 9.14 1.84
C ARG A 68 3.06 9.47 0.47
N THR A 69 1.90 10.08 0.48
CA THR A 69 1.40 10.91 -0.62
C THR A 69 0.98 12.27 -0.06
N THR A 70 0.65 13.22 -0.92
CA THR A 70 0.19 14.55 -0.51
C THR A 70 -0.78 15.12 -1.54
N ASP A 71 -1.80 15.84 -1.07
CA ASP A 71 -2.69 16.66 -1.88
C ASP A 71 -2.29 18.16 -1.85
N GLY A 72 -1.14 18.47 -1.23
CA GLY A 72 -0.65 19.83 -0.98
C GLY A 72 -1.05 20.41 0.38
N ALA A 73 -2.02 19.84 1.09
CA ALA A 73 -2.43 20.31 2.43
C ALA A 73 -1.62 19.64 3.55
N GLY A 74 -1.15 18.42 3.34
CA GLY A 74 -0.32 17.68 4.29
C GLY A 74 -0.06 16.25 3.83
N PRO A 75 0.83 15.52 4.55
CA PRO A 75 1.13 14.15 4.20
C PRO A 75 -0.03 13.21 4.54
N TYR A 76 -0.18 12.18 3.70
CA TYR A 76 -0.94 10.98 3.97
C TYR A 76 0.05 9.85 4.18
N HIS A 77 0.10 9.31 5.39
CA HIS A 77 1.00 8.22 5.78
C HIS A 77 0.33 6.88 5.54
N THR A 78 0.86 6.11 4.59
CA THR A 78 0.29 4.81 4.21
C THR A 78 1.23 3.68 4.60
N ALA A 79 0.67 2.61 5.15
CA ALA A 79 1.38 1.36 5.43
C ALA A 79 0.49 0.18 5.04
N ALA A 80 1.06 -0.80 4.35
CA ALA A 80 0.30 -1.93 3.84
C ALA A 80 1.18 -3.19 3.72
N CYS A 81 0.56 -4.37 3.82
CA CYS A 81 1.26 -5.65 3.71
C CYS A 81 0.51 -6.60 2.79
N LEU A 82 1.27 -7.43 2.09
CA LEU A 82 0.72 -8.56 1.35
C LEU A 82 0.14 -9.59 2.33
N ASN A 83 -1.09 -10.02 2.09
CA ASN A 83 -1.78 -11.07 2.80
C ASN A 83 -2.39 -12.05 1.80
N GLY A 84 -1.66 -13.12 1.49
CA GLY A 84 -2.03 -14.04 0.41
C GLY A 84 -1.95 -13.35 -0.96
N ASP A 85 -3.10 -13.20 -1.60
CA ASP A 85 -3.28 -12.62 -2.94
C ASP A 85 -3.78 -11.16 -2.93
N ARG A 86 -4.03 -10.60 -1.74
CA ARG A 86 -4.47 -9.22 -1.54
C ARG A 86 -3.49 -8.42 -0.69
N ILE A 87 -3.69 -7.12 -0.66
CA ILE A 87 -3.01 -6.19 0.25
C ILE A 87 -4.01 -5.74 1.31
N ASP A 88 -3.61 -5.80 2.57
CA ASP A 88 -4.30 -5.15 3.68
C ASP A 88 -3.49 -3.91 4.08
N GLY A 89 -4.14 -2.74 4.15
CA GLY A 89 -3.47 -1.47 4.35
C GLY A 89 -4.24 -0.46 5.18
N GLN A 90 -3.55 0.59 5.58
CA GLN A 90 -4.14 1.75 6.22
C GLN A 90 -3.46 3.04 5.77
N THR A 91 -4.21 4.13 5.81
CA THR A 91 -3.73 5.49 5.58
C THR A 91 -4.16 6.39 6.74
N TRP A 92 -3.20 7.11 7.31
CA TRP A 92 -3.42 8.09 8.37
C TRP A 92 -3.00 9.47 7.88
N ALA A 93 -3.80 10.49 8.22
CA ALA A 93 -3.49 11.87 7.89
C ALA A 93 -3.88 12.79 9.05
N GLU A 94 -2.88 13.38 9.69
CA GLU A 94 -3.04 14.31 10.83
C GLU A 94 -3.90 15.51 10.45
N HIS A 95 -3.58 16.12 9.30
CA HIS A 95 -4.24 17.32 8.80
C HIS A 95 -5.72 17.11 8.42
N ARG A 96 -6.17 15.84 8.30
CA ARG A 96 -7.56 15.45 8.06
C ARG A 96 -8.20 14.74 9.25
N SER A 97 -7.45 14.52 10.33
CA SER A 97 -7.93 13.88 11.57
C SER A 97 -8.60 12.52 11.35
N PHE A 98 -8.05 11.67 10.48
CA PHE A 98 -8.58 10.32 10.24
C PHE A 98 -7.51 9.25 10.11
N VAL A 99 -7.93 8.00 10.36
CA VAL A 99 -7.30 6.77 9.88
C VAL A 99 -8.31 6.03 9.01
N PHE A 100 -7.86 5.52 7.88
CA PHE A 100 -8.68 4.77 6.94
C PHE A 100 -8.04 3.42 6.69
N VAL A 101 -8.78 2.34 6.92
CA VAL A 101 -8.34 0.96 6.65
C VAL A 101 -8.90 0.53 5.31
N TRP A 102 -8.09 -0.14 4.51
CA TRP A 102 -8.44 -0.50 3.14
C TRP A 102 -7.85 -1.85 2.75
N THR A 103 -8.39 -2.44 1.71
CA THR A 103 -7.81 -3.63 1.06
C THR A 103 -7.56 -3.33 -0.41
N ALA A 104 -6.65 -4.08 -1.04
CA ALA A 104 -6.47 -4.01 -2.47
C ALA A 104 -6.31 -5.40 -3.09
N GLY A 105 -6.98 -5.62 -4.21
CA GLY A 105 -6.89 -6.86 -4.98
C GLY A 105 -6.25 -6.63 -6.34
N ARG A 106 -5.83 -7.72 -6.98
CA ARG A 106 -5.63 -7.74 -8.43
C ARG A 106 -7.01 -7.69 -9.09
N ASN A 107 -7.15 -6.93 -10.19
CA ASN A 107 -8.39 -6.89 -10.97
C ASN A 107 -8.73 -8.25 -11.57
#